data_AF-A0A5N6S0Y6-F1
#
_entry.id   AF-A0A5N6S0Y6-F1
#
_cell.length_a   1.000
_cell.length_b   1.000
_cell.length_c   1.000
_cell.angle_alpha   90.00
_cell.angle_beta   90.00
_cell.angle_gamma   90.00
#
_symmetry.space_group_name_H-M   'P 1'
#
loop_
_entity.id
_entity.type
_entity.pdbx_description
1 polymer ?
#
loop_
_entity_poly.entity_id
_entity_poly.type
_entity_poly.pdbx_seq_one_letter_code
_entity_poly.pdbx_strand_id
1 'polypeptide(L)'
;MYMSYPQRADKTRMASLQGLQPFIHITRIGLRCGCALQHSGMTGCDSKRPAASGFVAMELFGGHETRHEHKEEIMDSDTVTLAGADARVGAGKPKTSNEPKGKESAEDTGCEALAKRFRKQRGENGIAQADAAWVEQPFAAWLRCLDEEGPCPGMQDLEALAVGMAEALAIRDALIVSLVAGRGQCDMHRMVAFASHPHDPRNARSMYRLLRTAFEDEHAELDRRRCHAGIAMMRDTADAVPGRFKVQPLAVAGYILWWMGEARALEYALRALGLDQGCTLAAIVCSALEHGIGPANSGERRVRGRPS
;
A
#
# COMPACT_ATOMS: atom_id res chain seq x y z
N MET A 1 62.98 22.00 12.80
CA MET A 1 61.86 21.70 13.72
C MET A 1 60.89 20.83 12.94
N TYR A 2 60.85 19.54 13.28
CA TYR A 2 60.08 18.49 12.62
C TYR A 2 58.62 18.45 13.14
N MET A 3 57.74 17.81 12.36
CA MET A 3 56.42 17.25 12.73
C MET A 3 55.21 18.21 12.74
N SER A 4 54.03 17.86 12.23
CA SER A 4 53.53 16.63 11.59
C SER A 4 52.19 16.90 10.88
N TYR A 5 52.02 16.32 9.69
CA TYR A 5 50.72 16.03 9.07
C TYR A 5 49.97 14.97 9.89
N PRO A 6 48.63 14.90 9.76
CA PRO A 6 47.99 13.59 9.69
C PRO A 6 47.19 13.46 8.38
N GLN A 7 47.73 12.65 7.46
CA GLN A 7 46.93 11.76 6.63
C GLN A 7 46.47 10.59 7.51
N ARG A 8 45.17 10.34 7.58
CA ARG A 8 44.62 8.98 7.57
C ARG A 8 43.19 9.04 7.06
N ALA A 9 43.03 8.56 5.83
CA ALA A 9 41.77 8.22 5.22
C ALA A 9 41.07 7.17 6.09
N ASP A 10 39.88 7.51 6.60
CA ASP A 10 38.97 6.50 7.12
C ASP A 10 38.09 6.01 5.97
N LYS A 11 38.51 4.90 5.36
CA LYS A 11 37.81 4.20 4.27
C LYS A 11 36.59 3.39 4.76
N THR A 12 36.05 3.69 5.93
CA THR A 12 34.97 2.90 6.56
C THR A 12 33.60 3.59 6.55
N ARG A 13 33.41 4.63 5.73
CA ARG A 13 32.13 5.38 5.60
C ARG A 13 31.51 5.35 4.19
N MET A 14 31.71 4.26 3.46
CA MET A 14 31.08 4.02 2.14
C MET A 14 30.22 2.73 2.11
N ALA A 15 30.01 2.06 3.24
CA ALA A 15 29.28 0.79 3.32
C ALA A 15 27.86 0.87 3.91
N SER A 16 27.34 2.07 4.21
CA SER A 16 25.98 2.25 4.78
C SER A 16 24.92 2.70 3.77
N LEU A 17 25.28 2.89 2.49
CA LEU A 17 24.33 3.30 1.44
C LEU A 17 23.66 2.12 0.72
N GLN A 18 23.95 0.87 1.13
CA GLN A 18 23.29 -0.33 0.59
C GLN A 18 21.95 -0.65 1.26
N GLY A 19 21.63 -0.04 2.41
CA GLY A 19 20.35 -0.24 3.11
C GLY A 19 19.17 0.58 2.58
N LEU A 20 19.41 1.55 1.67
CA LEU A 20 18.38 2.42 1.09
C LEU A 20 17.99 2.04 -0.35
N GLN A 21 18.60 1.00 -0.91
CA GLN A 21 18.28 0.48 -2.25
C GLN A 21 16.85 -0.09 -2.40
N PRO A 22 16.10 -0.53 -1.35
CA PRO A 22 14.73 -1.03 -1.58
C PRO A 22 13.74 0.08 -2.00
N PHE A 23 13.97 1.34 -1.59
CA PHE A 23 12.97 2.40 -1.71
C PHE A 23 13.01 3.15 -3.05
N ILE A 24 14.12 3.05 -3.80
CA ILE A 24 14.24 3.56 -5.18
C ILE A 24 13.69 2.53 -6.19
N HIS A 25 13.45 1.29 -5.76
CA HIS A 25 12.97 0.21 -6.64
C HIS A 25 11.45 0.21 -6.88
N ILE A 26 10.66 0.97 -6.11
CA ILE A 26 9.21 1.09 -6.32
C ILE A 26 8.88 1.79 -7.65
N THR A 27 9.74 2.71 -8.11
CA THR A 27 9.63 3.29 -9.45
C THR A 27 10.07 2.31 -10.55
N ARG A 28 10.86 1.26 -10.23
CA ARG A 28 11.40 0.29 -11.19
C ARG A 28 10.56 -0.98 -11.36
N ILE A 29 9.75 -1.37 -10.38
CA ILE A 29 8.87 -2.55 -10.50
C ILE A 29 7.70 -2.26 -11.46
N GLY A 30 7.23 -1.02 -11.54
CA GLY A 30 6.29 -0.58 -12.58
C GLY A 30 6.89 -0.45 -14.00
N LEU A 31 8.23 -0.55 -14.14
CA LEU A 31 8.95 -0.39 -15.41
C LEU A 31 9.30 -1.71 -16.11
N ARG A 32 8.90 -2.87 -15.56
CA ARG A 32 9.23 -4.19 -16.15
C ARG A 32 8.03 -5.03 -16.56
N CYS A 33 6.80 -4.53 -16.45
CA CYS A 33 5.60 -5.24 -16.88
C CYS A 33 4.87 -4.48 -17.99
N GLY A 34 5.46 -4.43 -19.18
CA GLY A 34 4.86 -3.82 -20.36
C GLY A 34 5.83 -3.83 -21.54
N CYS A 35 5.44 -4.50 -22.63
CA CYS A 35 6.15 -4.67 -23.89
C CYS A 35 7.29 -5.70 -23.94
N ALA A 36 6.89 -6.96 -24.11
CA ALA A 36 7.59 -7.84 -25.05
C ALA A 36 6.56 -8.74 -25.72
N LEU A 37 6.05 -8.32 -26.90
CA LEU A 37 5.53 -9.16 -27.99
C LEU A 37 4.90 -8.27 -29.08
N GLN A 38 5.61 -8.01 -30.18
CA GLN A 38 5.22 -8.43 -31.55
C GLN A 38 6.03 -7.78 -32.68
N HIS A 39 6.12 -8.54 -33.78
CA HIS A 39 6.80 -8.40 -35.08
C HIS A 39 8.26 -8.88 -35.13
N SER A 40 8.68 -9.83 -35.98
CA SER A 40 8.03 -10.67 -37.01
C SER A 40 9.10 -11.61 -37.60
N GLY A 41 8.76 -12.84 -38.02
CA GLY A 41 9.60 -13.64 -38.93
C GLY A 41 9.46 -15.16 -38.82
N MET A 42 8.90 -15.78 -39.85
CA MET A 42 8.56 -17.21 -40.00
C MET A 42 9.75 -18.18 -40.03
N THR A 43 9.58 -19.38 -39.46
CA THR A 43 9.66 -20.73 -40.11
C THR A 43 9.95 -21.82 -39.07
N GLY A 44 9.36 -23.01 -39.25
CA GLY A 44 9.86 -24.25 -38.64
C GLY A 44 8.96 -24.91 -37.59
N CYS A 45 8.28 -25.96 -38.03
CA CYS A 45 7.60 -26.97 -37.22
C CYS A 45 8.61 -27.71 -36.34
N ASP A 46 8.38 -27.86 -35.02
CA ASP A 46 8.38 -29.17 -34.36
C ASP A 46 8.01 -29.13 -32.87
N SER A 47 7.35 -30.21 -32.48
CA SER A 47 6.94 -30.65 -31.14
C SER A 47 7.96 -30.44 -30.01
N LYS A 48 7.52 -29.83 -28.88
CA LYS A 48 7.68 -30.30 -27.48
C LYS A 48 7.22 -29.26 -26.45
N ARG A 49 6.37 -29.68 -25.51
CA ARG A 49 6.05 -28.94 -24.26
C ARG A 49 7.29 -28.88 -23.34
N PRO A 50 7.44 -27.79 -22.56
CA PRO A 50 7.89 -27.90 -21.17
C PRO A 50 6.85 -27.19 -20.25
N ALA A 51 6.32 -27.88 -19.25
CA ALA A 51 6.88 -28.04 -17.90
C ALA A 51 6.88 -26.71 -17.13
N ALA A 52 5.99 -26.66 -16.12
CA ALA A 52 5.85 -25.61 -15.14
C ALA A 52 7.20 -25.30 -14.47
N SER A 53 7.59 -24.03 -14.46
CA SER A 53 8.71 -23.57 -13.65
C SER A 53 8.15 -23.04 -12.34
N GLY A 54 8.35 -23.82 -11.28
CA GLY A 54 8.05 -23.45 -9.90
C GLY A 54 8.90 -22.25 -9.47
N PHE A 55 8.25 -21.31 -8.79
CA PHE A 55 8.94 -20.26 -8.06
C PHE A 55 9.17 -20.76 -6.64
N VAL A 56 10.44 -20.96 -6.29
CA VAL A 56 10.89 -21.40 -4.98
C VAL A 56 10.71 -20.23 -4.00
N ALA A 57 9.79 -20.38 -3.06
CA ALA A 57 9.75 -19.56 -1.86
C ALA A 57 10.94 -19.99 -0.98
N MET A 58 11.91 -19.11 -0.81
CA MET A 58 13.01 -19.34 0.12
C MET A 58 12.54 -18.96 1.53
N GLU A 59 12.57 -19.96 2.39
CA GLU A 59 12.23 -19.95 3.81
C GLU A 59 13.04 -18.91 4.59
N LEU A 60 12.36 -18.07 5.38
CA LEU A 60 12.93 -17.35 6.51
C LEU A 60 11.97 -17.46 7.70
N PHE A 61 11.82 -18.68 8.21
CA PHE A 61 11.37 -18.93 9.58
C PHE A 61 12.30 -20.00 10.18
N GLY A 62 13.41 -19.54 10.75
CA GLY A 62 14.25 -20.36 11.63
C GLY A 62 13.67 -20.33 13.03
N GLY A 63 13.13 -21.47 13.47
CA GLY A 63 12.63 -21.67 14.82
C GLY A 63 13.76 -21.64 15.86
N HIS A 64 13.44 -21.13 17.05
CA HIS A 64 14.19 -21.42 18.26
C HIS A 64 13.28 -22.22 19.19
N GLU A 65 13.54 -23.51 19.25
CA GLU A 65 12.91 -24.49 20.12
C GLU A 65 13.54 -24.36 21.51
N THR A 66 12.76 -24.04 22.55
CA THR A 66 13.15 -24.28 23.93
C THR A 66 12.07 -25.08 24.63
N ARG A 67 12.44 -26.34 24.82
CA ARG A 67 11.82 -27.41 25.60
C ARG A 67 11.87 -27.05 27.10
N HIS A 68 10.72 -27.00 27.78
CA HIS A 68 10.65 -27.17 29.24
C HIS A 68 9.37 -27.92 29.64
N GLU A 69 9.59 -29.21 29.93
CA GLU A 69 9.08 -30.03 31.03
C GLU A 69 7.67 -29.79 31.60
N HIS A 70 6.85 -30.85 31.46
CA HIS A 70 5.68 -31.16 32.27
C HIS A 70 5.98 -31.15 33.78
N LYS A 71 5.08 -30.55 34.55
CA LYS A 71 4.70 -31.06 35.87
C LYS A 71 3.18 -31.07 35.97
N GLU A 72 2.64 -32.28 36.11
CA GLU A 72 1.30 -32.54 36.61
C GLU A 72 1.22 -32.06 38.06
N GLU A 73 0.12 -31.40 38.42
CA GLU A 73 -0.34 -31.43 39.81
C GLU A 73 -1.87 -31.48 39.83
N ILE A 74 -2.34 -32.57 40.43
CA ILE A 74 -3.72 -32.99 40.65
C ILE A 74 -4.23 -32.24 41.88
N MET A 75 -5.43 -31.66 41.81
CA MET A 75 -6.26 -31.51 43.02
C MET A 75 -7.75 -31.57 42.68
N ASP A 76 -8.40 -32.48 43.41
CA ASP A 76 -9.75 -33.00 43.30
C ASP A 76 -10.76 -32.17 44.12
N SER A 77 -12.05 -32.54 44.03
CA SER A 77 -13.16 -32.22 44.93
C SER A 77 -14.00 -30.98 44.58
N ASP A 78 -15.14 -31.13 43.90
CA ASP A 78 -16.37 -31.56 44.59
C ASP A 78 -17.58 -31.76 43.66
N THR A 79 -18.20 -32.91 43.87
CA THR A 79 -19.49 -33.43 43.38
C THR A 79 -20.70 -32.57 43.70
N VAL A 80 -21.67 -32.47 42.77
CA VAL A 80 -23.09 -32.84 43.02
C VAL A 80 -23.71 -33.41 41.73
N THR A 81 -24.29 -34.60 41.89
CA THR A 81 -25.02 -35.41 40.88
C THR A 81 -26.53 -35.27 41.06
N LEU A 82 -27.28 -35.69 40.03
CA LEU A 82 -28.65 -36.25 39.97
C LEU A 82 -29.66 -35.34 39.25
N ALA A 83 -30.53 -35.80 38.36
CA ALA A 83 -30.79 -37.10 37.72
C ALA A 83 -31.79 -36.84 36.56
N GLY A 84 -31.71 -37.58 35.45
CA GLY A 84 -32.72 -38.58 35.09
C GLY A 84 -33.60 -38.10 33.91
N ALA A 85 -33.36 -38.59 32.70
CA ALA A 85 -34.04 -39.74 32.07
C ALA A 85 -35.28 -39.30 31.25
N ASP A 86 -35.28 -39.49 29.93
CA ASP A 86 -35.78 -40.73 29.31
C ASP A 86 -35.84 -40.66 27.76
N ALA A 87 -35.92 -41.86 27.20
CA ALA A 87 -35.80 -42.27 25.80
C ALA A 87 -36.80 -41.68 24.78
N ARG A 88 -36.43 -41.67 23.49
CA ARG A 88 -36.93 -42.64 22.47
C ARG A 88 -36.56 -42.25 21.03
N VAL A 89 -36.36 -43.32 20.26
CA VAL A 89 -36.11 -43.43 18.82
C VAL A 89 -37.24 -42.83 17.98
N GLY A 90 -36.89 -42.15 16.88
CA GLY A 90 -37.83 -41.73 15.84
C GLY A 90 -37.12 -41.36 14.54
N ALA A 91 -37.25 -42.22 13.53
CA ALA A 91 -36.76 -42.01 12.18
C ALA A 91 -37.48 -40.82 11.49
N GLY A 92 -36.72 -40.01 10.74
CA GLY A 92 -37.27 -38.99 9.87
C GLY A 92 -36.18 -38.12 9.26
N LYS A 93 -35.79 -38.40 8.02
CA LYS A 93 -35.02 -37.46 7.18
C LYS A 93 -35.87 -36.22 6.90
N PRO A 94 -35.27 -35.02 6.97
CA PRO A 94 -35.62 -33.95 6.05
C PRO A 94 -34.41 -33.58 5.17
N LYS A 95 -34.65 -33.52 3.87
CA LYS A 95 -33.78 -32.86 2.90
C LYS A 95 -33.68 -31.38 3.30
N THR A 96 -32.48 -30.86 3.48
CA THR A 96 -32.24 -29.42 3.48
C THR A 96 -31.20 -29.11 2.39
N SER A 97 -31.76 -28.50 1.35
CA SER A 97 -31.16 -27.56 0.39
C SER A 97 -29.67 -27.27 0.53
N ASN A 98 -28.95 -27.47 -0.57
CA ASN A 98 -27.74 -26.72 -0.92
C ASN A 98 -27.97 -25.23 -0.66
N GLU A 99 -27.21 -24.66 0.27
CA GLU A 99 -27.00 -23.23 0.36
C GLU A 99 -26.04 -22.79 -0.76
N PRO A 100 -26.42 -21.85 -1.63
CA PRO A 100 -25.44 -21.11 -2.40
C PRO A 100 -24.72 -20.15 -1.45
N LYS A 101 -23.45 -20.47 -1.21
CA LYS A 101 -22.45 -19.57 -0.65
C LYS A 101 -22.24 -18.41 -1.63
N GLY A 102 -22.62 -17.18 -1.26
CA GLY A 102 -22.36 -16.01 -2.08
C GLY A 102 -23.34 -14.86 -1.86
N LYS A 103 -23.38 -14.27 -0.65
CA LYS A 103 -23.77 -12.86 -0.52
C LYS A 103 -22.56 -12.01 -0.92
N GLU A 104 -22.28 -11.97 -2.21
CA GLU A 104 -21.57 -10.81 -2.79
C GLU A 104 -22.57 -9.65 -2.60
N SER A 105 -22.29 -8.73 -1.67
CA SER A 105 -23.26 -7.69 -1.33
C SER A 105 -23.47 -6.79 -2.55
N ALA A 106 -24.70 -6.29 -2.73
CA ALA A 106 -25.06 -5.39 -3.84
C ALA A 106 -24.23 -4.08 -3.91
N GLU A 107 -23.39 -3.81 -2.91
CA GLU A 107 -22.44 -2.70 -2.88
C GLU A 107 -21.14 -3.04 -3.62
N ASP A 108 -20.67 -4.30 -3.54
CA ASP A 108 -19.49 -4.77 -4.30
C ASP A 108 -19.72 -4.60 -5.81
N THR A 109 -20.97 -4.75 -6.25
CA THR A 109 -21.36 -4.56 -7.66
C THR A 109 -21.20 -3.13 -8.20
N GLY A 110 -21.26 -2.09 -7.35
CA GLY A 110 -21.15 -0.69 -7.79
C GLY A 110 -19.73 -0.32 -8.21
N CYS A 111 -18.78 -0.47 -7.29
CA CYS A 111 -17.35 -0.22 -7.55
C CYS A 111 -16.79 -1.17 -8.63
N GLU A 112 -17.28 -2.41 -8.71
CA GLU A 112 -16.91 -3.33 -9.79
C GLU A 112 -17.41 -2.88 -11.16
N ALA A 113 -18.64 -2.39 -11.27
CA ALA A 113 -19.15 -1.83 -12.51
C ALA A 113 -18.34 -0.59 -12.91
N LEU A 114 -17.97 0.24 -11.94
CA LEU A 114 -17.13 1.42 -12.15
C LEU A 114 -15.73 1.03 -12.64
N ALA A 115 -15.10 0.01 -12.05
CA ALA A 115 -13.81 -0.54 -12.48
C ALA A 115 -13.88 -1.10 -13.91
N LYS A 116 -14.93 -1.86 -14.24
CA LYS A 116 -15.16 -2.36 -15.60
C LYS A 116 -15.29 -1.22 -16.60
N ARG A 117 -16.01 -0.14 -16.25
CA ARG A 117 -16.12 1.07 -17.09
C ARG A 117 -14.75 1.70 -17.32
N PHE A 118 -13.94 1.83 -16.26
CA PHE A 118 -12.61 2.42 -16.37
C PHE A 118 -11.70 1.63 -17.30
N ARG A 119 -11.63 0.30 -17.12
CA ARG A 119 -10.85 -0.60 -17.99
C ARG A 119 -11.31 -0.54 -19.43
N LYS A 120 -12.62 -0.48 -19.67
CA LYS A 120 -13.20 -0.33 -21.01
C LYS A 120 -12.75 0.99 -21.65
N GLN A 121 -12.83 2.11 -20.94
CA GLN A 121 -12.37 3.41 -21.43
C GLN A 121 -10.88 3.40 -21.79
N ARG A 122 -10.02 2.73 -21.00
CA ARG A 122 -8.60 2.54 -21.33
C ARG A 122 -8.40 1.75 -22.63
N GLY A 123 -9.24 0.74 -22.87
CA GLY A 123 -9.21 -0.05 -24.10
C GLY A 123 -9.66 0.74 -25.33
N GLU A 124 -10.64 1.63 -25.19
CA GLU A 124 -11.23 2.41 -26.30
C GLU A 124 -10.43 3.68 -26.62
N ASN A 125 -9.97 4.39 -25.60
CA ASN A 125 -9.37 5.73 -25.74
C ASN A 125 -7.84 5.73 -25.51
N GLY A 126 -7.28 4.59 -25.12
CA GLY A 126 -5.89 4.49 -24.65
C GLY A 126 -5.74 4.89 -23.18
N ILE A 127 -4.70 4.32 -22.55
CA ILE A 127 -4.48 4.41 -21.09
C ILE A 127 -4.34 5.87 -20.65
N ALA A 128 -3.46 6.65 -21.28
CA ALA A 128 -3.17 8.01 -20.84
C ALA A 128 -4.39 8.94 -20.91
N GLN A 129 -5.15 8.88 -22.00
CA GLN A 129 -6.34 9.71 -22.17
C GLN A 129 -7.44 9.31 -21.19
N ALA A 130 -7.67 8.00 -21.03
CA ALA A 130 -8.66 7.49 -20.10
C ALA A 130 -8.32 7.86 -18.64
N ASP A 131 -7.06 7.75 -18.24
CA ASP A 131 -6.60 8.09 -16.90
C ASP A 131 -6.75 9.59 -16.62
N ALA A 132 -6.37 10.43 -17.58
CA ALA A 132 -6.52 11.88 -17.45
C ALA A 132 -8.00 12.28 -17.29
N ALA A 133 -8.89 11.72 -18.11
CA ALA A 133 -10.32 11.98 -18.02
C ALA A 133 -10.94 11.41 -16.72
N TRP A 134 -10.45 10.24 -16.26
CA TRP A 134 -10.97 9.59 -15.06
C TRP A 134 -10.72 10.42 -13.80
N VAL A 135 -9.51 10.97 -13.67
CA VAL A 135 -9.08 11.66 -12.45
C VAL A 135 -9.39 13.15 -12.43
N GLU A 136 -9.85 13.73 -13.54
CA GLU A 136 -10.06 15.18 -13.67
C GLU A 136 -10.96 15.74 -12.56
N GLN A 137 -12.19 15.23 -12.42
CA GLN A 137 -13.11 15.70 -11.38
C GLN A 137 -12.68 15.31 -9.96
N PRO A 138 -12.31 14.04 -9.68
CA PRO A 138 -11.92 13.65 -8.34
C PRO A 138 -10.67 14.36 -7.82
N PHE A 139 -9.66 14.62 -8.66
CA PHE A 139 -8.48 15.39 -8.26
C PHE A 139 -8.79 16.87 -8.03
N ALA A 140 -9.69 17.46 -8.82
CA ALA A 140 -10.13 18.83 -8.59
C ALA A 140 -10.86 18.97 -7.25
N ALA A 141 -11.75 18.01 -6.91
CA ALA A 141 -12.42 17.98 -5.61
C ALA A 141 -11.45 17.75 -4.45
N TRP A 142 -10.50 16.83 -4.62
CA TRP A 142 -9.43 16.56 -3.66
C TRP A 142 -8.62 17.81 -3.35
N LEU A 143 -8.11 18.52 -4.37
CA LEU A 143 -7.31 19.73 -4.18
C LEU A 143 -8.10 20.85 -3.50
N ARG A 144 -9.36 21.09 -3.89
CA ARG A 144 -10.21 22.10 -3.22
C ARG A 144 -10.38 21.81 -1.73
N CYS A 145 -10.59 20.55 -1.35
CA CYS A 145 -10.70 20.15 0.05
C CYS A 145 -9.36 20.35 0.80
N LEU A 146 -8.23 19.98 0.17
CA LEU A 146 -6.90 20.19 0.75
C LEU A 146 -6.54 21.66 0.96
N ASP A 147 -7.04 22.54 0.09
CA ASP A 147 -6.77 23.98 0.14
C ASP A 147 -7.80 24.75 0.99
N GLU A 148 -8.80 24.07 1.56
CA GLU A 148 -9.93 24.66 2.31
C GLU A 148 -10.81 25.61 1.45
N GLU A 149 -10.77 25.44 0.12
CA GLU A 149 -11.41 26.31 -0.87
C GLU A 149 -12.77 25.78 -1.37
N GLY A 150 -13.31 24.72 -0.78
CA GLY A 150 -14.58 24.16 -1.21
C GLY A 150 -15.02 22.92 -0.44
N PRO A 151 -16.19 22.36 -0.81
CA PRO A 151 -16.66 21.12 -0.21
C PRO A 151 -15.69 19.98 -0.54
N CYS A 152 -15.58 19.05 0.40
CA CYS A 152 -14.82 17.83 0.18
C CYS A 152 -15.48 16.91 -0.86
N PRO A 153 -14.72 15.97 -1.44
CA PRO A 153 -15.21 15.13 -2.53
C PRO A 153 -16.52 14.41 -2.18
N GLY A 154 -17.46 14.37 -3.12
CA GLY A 154 -18.71 13.66 -2.93
C GLY A 154 -18.52 12.14 -3.06
N MET A 155 -19.57 11.37 -2.76
CA MET A 155 -19.52 9.90 -2.83
C MET A 155 -18.95 9.37 -4.16
N GLN A 156 -19.40 9.94 -5.29
CA GLN A 156 -18.94 9.54 -6.62
C GLN A 156 -17.44 9.80 -6.84
N ASP A 157 -16.91 10.89 -6.28
CA ASP A 157 -15.50 11.21 -6.35
C ASP A 157 -14.67 10.24 -5.50
N LEU A 158 -15.14 9.92 -4.29
CA LEU A 158 -14.50 8.95 -3.40
C LEU A 158 -14.44 7.55 -4.06
N GLU A 159 -15.55 7.08 -4.61
CA GLU A 159 -15.60 5.82 -5.37
C GLU A 159 -14.64 5.83 -6.57
N ALA A 160 -14.61 6.93 -7.33
CA ALA A 160 -13.71 7.09 -8.47
C ALA A 160 -12.23 7.11 -8.07
N LEU A 161 -11.88 7.72 -6.94
CA LEU A 161 -10.53 7.68 -6.38
C LEU A 161 -10.15 6.25 -5.95
N ALA A 162 -11.03 5.56 -5.22
CA ALA A 162 -10.79 4.20 -4.77
C ALA A 162 -10.58 3.23 -5.95
N VAL A 163 -11.49 3.25 -6.92
CA VAL A 163 -11.39 2.47 -8.14
C VAL A 163 -10.14 2.86 -8.94
N GLY A 164 -9.89 4.16 -9.09
CA GLY A 164 -8.71 4.65 -9.79
C GLY A 164 -7.41 4.10 -9.21
N MET A 165 -7.24 4.16 -7.89
CA MET A 165 -6.06 3.63 -7.21
C MET A 165 -5.93 2.10 -7.31
N ALA A 166 -7.06 1.37 -7.24
CA ALA A 166 -7.07 -0.09 -7.40
C ALA A 166 -6.67 -0.52 -8.82
N GLU A 167 -7.00 0.28 -9.83
CA GLU A 167 -6.75 -0.01 -11.25
C GLU A 167 -5.44 0.60 -11.77
N ALA A 168 -4.89 1.64 -11.13
CA ALA A 168 -3.56 2.17 -11.42
C ALA A 168 -2.91 2.86 -10.21
N LEU A 169 -1.75 2.33 -9.83
CA LEU A 169 -0.93 2.89 -8.75
C LEU A 169 -0.40 4.30 -9.06
N ALA A 170 -0.32 4.72 -10.32
CA ALA A 170 0.05 6.09 -10.68
C ALA A 170 -0.94 7.13 -10.13
N ILE A 171 -2.23 6.78 -10.02
CA ILE A 171 -3.26 7.64 -9.43
C ILE A 171 -3.01 7.80 -7.92
N ARG A 172 -2.70 6.68 -7.24
CA ARG A 172 -2.31 6.66 -5.82
C ARG A 172 -1.08 7.53 -5.58
N ASP A 173 -0.06 7.38 -6.41
CA ASP A 173 1.21 8.08 -6.25
C ASP A 173 1.04 9.60 -6.47
N ALA A 174 0.18 10.01 -7.40
CA ALA A 174 -0.18 11.43 -7.58
C ALA A 174 -0.84 12.01 -6.30
N LEU A 175 -1.74 11.28 -5.65
CA LEU A 175 -2.38 11.69 -4.39
C LEU A 175 -1.34 11.80 -3.26
N ILE A 176 -0.44 10.83 -3.11
CA ILE A 176 0.65 10.89 -2.13
C ILE A 176 1.51 12.13 -2.34
N VAL A 177 1.96 12.37 -3.58
CA VAL A 177 2.81 13.53 -3.91
C VAL A 177 2.08 14.83 -3.61
N SER A 178 0.78 14.91 -3.86
CA SER A 178 -0.02 16.12 -3.53
C SER A 178 -0.06 16.47 -2.04
N LEU A 179 0.22 15.50 -1.16
CA LEU A 179 0.27 15.69 0.29
C LEU A 179 1.69 16.02 0.78
N VAL A 180 2.70 15.27 0.30
CA VAL A 180 4.07 15.39 0.83
C VAL A 180 4.90 16.48 0.14
N ALA A 181 4.54 16.93 -1.05
CA ALA A 181 5.30 17.94 -1.79
C ALA A 181 5.20 19.36 -1.19
N GLY A 182 4.29 19.59 -0.24
CA GLY A 182 3.99 20.93 0.28
C GLY A 182 3.02 21.73 -0.61
N ARG A 183 2.42 22.77 -0.03
CA ARG A 183 1.39 23.59 -0.69
C ARG A 183 1.94 24.24 -1.97
N GLY A 184 1.16 24.16 -3.05
CA GLY A 184 1.49 24.77 -4.35
C GLY A 184 2.57 24.05 -5.18
N GLN A 185 3.22 23.00 -4.67
CA GLN A 185 4.28 22.28 -5.41
C GLN A 185 3.74 21.20 -6.36
N CYS A 186 2.53 20.70 -6.09
CA CYS A 186 1.83 19.72 -6.89
C CYS A 186 0.41 20.21 -7.17
N ASP A 187 0.24 20.88 -8.32
CA ASP A 187 -1.04 21.37 -8.81
C ASP A 187 -1.81 20.30 -9.58
N MET A 188 -3.02 20.66 -10.00
CA MET A 188 -3.91 19.79 -10.78
C MET A 188 -3.23 19.24 -12.04
N HIS A 189 -2.53 20.09 -12.79
CA HIS A 189 -1.86 19.69 -14.02
C HIS A 189 -0.77 18.64 -13.75
N ARG A 190 0.04 18.82 -12.71
CA ARG A 190 1.05 17.83 -12.30
C ARG A 190 0.42 16.53 -11.84
N MET A 191 -0.64 16.59 -11.02
CA MET A 191 -1.33 15.38 -10.56
C MET A 191 -1.87 14.56 -11.74
N VAL A 192 -2.56 15.21 -12.69
CA VAL A 192 -3.06 14.56 -13.90
C VAL A 192 -1.92 13.98 -14.72
N ALA A 193 -0.82 14.73 -14.92
CA ALA A 193 0.34 14.26 -15.67
C ALA A 193 1.01 13.04 -15.03
N PHE A 194 1.11 13.01 -13.70
CA PHE A 194 1.63 11.87 -12.94
C PHE A 194 0.75 10.64 -13.07
N ALA A 195 -0.58 10.80 -12.99
CA ALA A 195 -1.52 9.70 -13.14
C ALA A 195 -1.55 9.13 -14.57
N SER A 196 -1.59 10.00 -15.58
CA SER A 196 -1.83 9.61 -16.98
C SER A 196 -0.55 9.28 -17.77
N HIS A 197 0.58 9.88 -17.41
CA HIS A 197 1.86 9.71 -18.11
C HIS A 197 3.01 9.42 -17.13
N PRO A 198 2.90 8.36 -16.29
CA PRO A 198 3.89 8.07 -15.23
C PRO A 198 5.27 7.70 -15.77
N HIS A 199 5.33 7.17 -17.01
CA HIS A 199 6.57 6.75 -17.65
C HIS A 199 7.24 7.85 -18.50
N ASP A 200 6.62 9.04 -18.62
CA ASP A 200 7.29 10.18 -19.25
C ASP A 200 8.53 10.55 -18.39
N PRO A 201 9.74 10.58 -18.97
CA PRO A 201 10.96 10.88 -18.23
C PRO A 201 10.93 12.24 -17.49
N ARG A 202 10.18 13.23 -18.00
CA ARG A 202 10.00 14.53 -17.36
C ARG A 202 9.15 14.40 -16.11
N ASN A 203 8.05 13.65 -16.19
CA ASN A 203 7.15 13.40 -15.08
C ASN A 203 7.84 12.56 -14.00
N ALA A 204 8.52 11.47 -14.38
CA ALA A 204 9.29 10.64 -13.45
C ALA A 204 10.37 11.45 -12.72
N ARG A 205 11.09 12.33 -13.44
CA ARG A 205 12.10 13.21 -12.83
C ARG A 205 11.48 14.25 -11.91
N SER A 206 10.35 14.83 -12.28
CA SER A 206 9.61 15.80 -11.47
C SER A 206 9.12 15.17 -10.17
N MET A 207 8.44 14.01 -10.26
CA MET A 207 7.98 13.25 -9.11
C MET A 207 9.12 12.83 -8.19
N TYR A 208 10.23 12.30 -8.75
CA TYR A 208 11.42 11.96 -7.98
C TYR A 208 11.97 13.17 -7.21
N ARG A 209 12.03 14.35 -7.83
CA ARG A 209 12.50 15.57 -7.15
C ARG A 209 11.59 15.97 -6.00
N LEU A 210 10.26 15.95 -6.20
CA LEU A 210 9.30 16.30 -5.16
C LEU A 210 9.39 15.34 -3.97
N LEU A 211 9.40 14.03 -4.23
CA LEU A 211 9.54 13.02 -3.18
C LEU A 211 10.89 13.12 -2.46
N ARG A 212 11.98 13.29 -3.21
CA ARG A 212 13.32 13.43 -2.63
C ARG A 212 13.41 14.65 -1.72
N THR A 213 12.93 15.80 -2.17
CA THR A 213 12.89 17.01 -1.35
C THR A 213 12.06 16.77 -0.10
N ALA A 214 10.88 16.20 -0.23
CA ALA A 214 10.03 15.92 0.93
C ALA A 214 10.74 14.99 1.95
N PHE A 215 11.49 13.98 1.49
CA PHE A 215 12.08 12.95 2.35
C PHE A 215 13.42 13.33 2.95
N GLU A 216 14.28 14.00 2.17
CA GLU A 216 15.69 14.20 2.51
C GLU A 216 15.98 15.59 3.08
N ASP A 217 15.10 16.57 2.84
CA ASP A 217 15.27 17.92 3.34
C ASP A 217 14.77 18.02 4.79
N GLU A 218 15.70 18.19 5.74
CA GLU A 218 15.39 18.38 7.16
C GLU A 218 14.59 19.66 7.44
N HIS A 219 14.58 20.60 6.49
CA HIS A 219 13.85 21.86 6.57
C HIS A 219 12.55 21.84 5.76
N ALA A 220 12.22 20.76 5.06
CA ALA A 220 10.93 20.66 4.38
C ALA A 220 9.80 20.75 5.40
N GLU A 221 8.99 21.81 5.29
CA GLU A 221 7.85 22.01 6.16
C GLU A 221 6.77 20.97 5.89
N LEU A 222 6.43 20.20 6.92
CA LEU A 222 5.29 19.31 6.90
C LEU A 222 4.00 20.12 7.07
N ASP A 223 3.21 20.25 6.01
CA ASP A 223 1.85 20.79 6.10
C ASP A 223 0.93 19.76 6.76
N ARG A 224 0.94 19.77 8.11
CA ARG A 224 0.15 18.85 8.93
C ARG A 224 -1.35 18.97 8.66
N ARG A 225 -1.86 20.19 8.43
CA ARG A 225 -3.28 20.41 8.15
C ARG A 225 -3.68 19.72 6.85
N ARG A 226 -2.91 19.96 5.78
CA ARG A 226 -3.11 19.29 4.50
C ARG A 226 -3.03 17.77 4.61
N CYS A 227 -2.03 17.26 5.33
CA CYS A 227 -1.89 15.81 5.54
C CYS A 227 -3.09 15.22 6.30
N HIS A 228 -3.56 15.88 7.36
CA HIS A 228 -4.75 15.43 8.10
C HIS A 228 -6.02 15.46 7.24
N ALA A 229 -6.22 16.49 6.42
CA ALA A 229 -7.34 16.55 5.47
C ALA A 229 -7.27 15.39 4.46
N GLY A 230 -6.08 15.12 3.91
CA GLY A 230 -5.83 13.97 3.04
C GLY A 230 -6.13 12.62 3.71
N ILE A 231 -5.69 12.45 4.95
CA ILE A 231 -5.97 11.24 5.74
C ILE A 231 -7.48 11.09 5.99
N ALA A 232 -8.18 12.17 6.33
CA ALA A 232 -9.63 12.14 6.53
C ALA A 232 -10.35 11.69 5.25
N MET A 233 -10.03 12.29 4.10
CA MET A 233 -10.59 11.88 2.81
C MET A 233 -10.27 10.42 2.46
N MET A 234 -9.08 9.92 2.77
CA MET A 234 -8.72 8.52 2.53
C MET A 234 -9.50 7.55 3.43
N ARG A 235 -9.82 7.95 4.67
CA ARG A 235 -10.70 7.19 5.56
C ARG A 235 -12.12 7.18 5.03
N ASP A 236 -12.66 8.35 4.66
CA ASP A 236 -13.99 8.46 4.09
C ASP A 236 -14.10 7.63 2.81
N THR A 237 -13.05 7.63 1.98
CA THR A 237 -12.95 6.77 0.79
C THR A 237 -13.00 5.29 1.17
N ALA A 238 -12.22 4.86 2.18
CA ALA A 238 -12.19 3.46 2.62
C ALA A 238 -13.52 3.00 3.26
N ASP A 239 -14.24 3.91 3.91
CA ASP A 239 -15.53 3.63 4.54
C ASP A 239 -16.67 3.59 3.50
N ALA A 240 -16.54 4.35 2.41
CA ALA A 240 -17.51 4.42 1.31
C ALA A 240 -17.51 3.22 0.36
N VAL A 241 -16.39 2.50 0.21
CA VAL A 241 -16.22 1.47 -0.82
C VAL A 241 -16.07 0.08 -0.25
N PRO A 242 -16.49 -0.99 -0.94
CA PRO A 242 -16.37 -2.36 -0.44
C PRO A 242 -15.03 -3.02 -0.78
N GLY A 243 -14.78 -4.15 -0.12
CA GLY A 243 -13.80 -5.16 -0.53
C GLY A 243 -12.41 -4.61 -0.85
N ARG A 244 -11.87 -5.02 -2.02
CA ARG A 244 -10.50 -4.68 -2.44
C ARG A 244 -10.28 -3.19 -2.67
N PHE A 245 -11.34 -2.41 -2.86
CA PHE A 245 -11.23 -0.98 -3.13
C PHE A 245 -10.81 -0.18 -1.89
N LYS A 246 -10.94 -0.78 -0.69
CA LYS A 246 -10.45 -0.21 0.58
C LYS A 246 -8.92 -0.24 0.72
N VAL A 247 -8.24 -1.16 0.03
CA VAL A 247 -6.82 -1.47 0.25
C VAL A 247 -5.95 -0.24 0.05
N GLN A 248 -6.06 0.42 -1.11
CA GLN A 248 -5.19 1.55 -1.45
C GLN A 248 -5.47 2.79 -0.59
N PRO A 249 -6.73 3.22 -0.34
CA PRO A 249 -7.01 4.32 0.59
C PRO A 249 -6.43 4.09 1.99
N LEU A 250 -6.57 2.89 2.56
CA LEU A 250 -5.98 2.54 3.86
C LEU A 250 -4.46 2.60 3.81
N ALA A 251 -3.84 2.06 2.76
CA ALA A 251 -2.38 2.09 2.61
C ALA A 251 -1.84 3.52 2.46
N VAL A 252 -2.54 4.40 1.73
CA VAL A 252 -2.18 5.83 1.62
C VAL A 252 -2.31 6.52 2.96
N ALA A 253 -3.42 6.33 3.69
CA ALA A 253 -3.57 6.89 5.03
C ALA A 253 -2.45 6.45 5.97
N GLY A 254 -2.12 5.15 5.98
CA GLY A 254 -1.01 4.60 6.78
C GLY A 254 0.35 5.20 6.40
N TYR A 255 0.61 5.36 5.10
CA TYR A 255 1.84 5.97 4.60
C TYR A 255 1.99 7.42 5.03
N ILE A 256 0.93 8.22 4.94
CA ILE A 256 0.97 9.63 5.35
C ILE A 256 1.04 9.77 6.87
N LEU A 257 0.37 8.90 7.63
CA LEU A 257 0.54 8.87 9.09
C LEU A 257 1.98 8.53 9.49
N TRP A 258 2.60 7.55 8.82
CA TRP A 258 4.01 7.21 9.04
C TRP A 258 4.92 8.39 8.71
N TRP A 259 4.65 9.06 7.58
CA TRP A 259 5.36 10.26 7.17
C TRP A 259 5.34 11.36 8.25
N MET A 260 4.21 11.53 8.93
CA MET A 260 4.06 12.52 10.01
C MET A 260 4.63 12.07 11.37
N GLY A 261 5.11 10.83 11.48
CA GLY A 261 5.56 10.22 12.73
C GLY A 261 4.42 9.83 13.67
N GLU A 262 3.22 9.52 13.15
CA GLU A 262 2.07 9.15 13.98
C GLU A 262 1.97 7.64 14.23
N ALA A 263 1.79 7.25 15.49
CA ALA A 263 1.67 5.85 15.92
C ALA A 263 0.53 5.07 15.22
N ARG A 264 -0.52 5.78 14.78
CA ARG A 264 -1.66 5.16 14.07
C ARG A 264 -1.29 4.60 12.69
N ALA A 265 -0.12 4.93 12.15
CA ALA A 265 0.33 4.43 10.86
C ALA A 265 0.28 2.90 10.75
N LEU A 266 0.70 2.19 11.81
CA LEU A 266 0.72 0.73 11.84
C LEU A 266 -0.68 0.14 11.70
N GLU A 267 -1.68 0.72 12.36
CA GLU A 267 -3.06 0.26 12.32
C GLU A 267 -3.59 0.24 10.88
N TYR A 268 -3.39 1.33 10.14
CA TYR A 268 -3.84 1.44 8.75
C TYR A 268 -3.10 0.49 7.81
N ALA A 269 -1.78 0.35 7.99
CA ALA A 269 -0.99 -0.59 7.21
C ALA A 269 -1.43 -2.04 7.43
N LEU A 270 -1.65 -2.45 8.69
CA LEU A 270 -2.15 -3.80 9.01
C LEU A 270 -3.57 -4.04 8.48
N ARG A 271 -4.45 -3.04 8.54
CA ARG A 271 -5.79 -3.15 7.94
C ARG A 271 -5.72 -3.34 6.42
N ALA A 272 -4.84 -2.63 5.73
CA ALA A 272 -4.62 -2.82 4.29
C ALA A 272 -4.07 -4.23 3.98
N LEU A 273 -3.08 -4.70 4.75
CA LEU A 273 -2.51 -6.05 4.59
C LEU A 273 -3.49 -7.18 4.94
N GLY A 274 -4.40 -6.93 5.89
CA GLY A 274 -5.47 -7.87 6.24
C GLY A 274 -6.48 -8.07 5.10
N LEU A 275 -6.61 -7.08 4.21
CA LEU A 275 -7.44 -7.17 3.01
C LEU A 275 -6.66 -7.73 1.81
N ASP A 276 -5.40 -7.32 1.66
CA ASP A 276 -4.50 -7.76 0.60
C ASP A 276 -3.04 -7.79 1.10
N GLN A 277 -2.53 -9.00 1.35
CA GLN A 277 -1.13 -9.22 1.77
C GLN A 277 -0.12 -8.80 0.69
N GLY A 278 -0.56 -8.64 -0.56
CA GLY A 278 0.25 -8.13 -1.67
C GLY A 278 0.36 -6.60 -1.71
N CYS A 279 -0.27 -5.87 -0.78
CA CYS A 279 -0.22 -4.41 -0.76
C CYS A 279 1.18 -3.89 -0.39
N THR A 280 1.98 -3.62 -1.43
CA THR A 280 3.38 -3.19 -1.29
C THR A 280 3.55 -1.94 -0.44
N LEU A 281 2.69 -0.92 -0.60
CA LEU A 281 2.79 0.32 0.18
C LEU A 281 2.58 0.09 1.68
N ALA A 282 1.63 -0.76 2.05
CA ALA A 282 1.40 -1.11 3.45
C ALA A 282 2.57 -1.93 4.03
N ALA A 283 3.11 -2.89 3.27
CA ALA A 283 4.30 -3.64 3.66
C ALA A 283 5.51 -2.73 3.90
N ILE A 284 5.69 -1.71 3.05
CA ILE A 284 6.74 -0.69 3.20
C ILE A 284 6.58 0.07 4.52
N VAL A 285 5.36 0.51 4.84
CA VAL A 285 5.08 1.22 6.11
C VAL A 285 5.41 0.34 7.31
N CYS A 286 4.96 -0.92 7.33
CA CYS A 286 5.27 -1.86 8.40
C CYS A 286 6.79 -2.04 8.57
N SER A 287 7.51 -2.26 7.46
CA SER A 287 8.96 -2.43 7.48
C SER A 287 9.68 -1.17 7.99
N ALA A 288 9.27 0.01 7.54
CA ALA A 288 9.86 1.27 7.99
C ALA A 288 9.67 1.48 9.49
N LEU A 289 8.48 1.21 10.02
CA LEU A 289 8.17 1.30 11.45
C LEU A 289 8.99 0.29 12.28
N GLU A 290 9.08 -0.96 11.83
CA GLU A 290 9.87 -2.01 12.49
C GLU A 290 11.35 -1.62 12.63
N HIS A 291 11.90 -0.98 11.60
CA HIS A 291 13.30 -0.55 11.56
C HIS A 291 13.54 0.86 12.11
N GLY A 292 12.50 1.56 12.56
CA GLY A 292 12.59 2.95 13.05
C GLY A 292 13.06 3.94 11.98
N ILE A 293 12.66 3.73 10.73
CA ILE A 293 12.97 4.59 9.58
C ILE A 293 11.82 5.58 9.37
N GLY A 294 12.16 6.87 9.23
CA GLY A 294 11.22 7.95 8.93
C GLY A 294 11.87 9.05 8.06
N PRO A 295 11.09 10.01 7.54
CA PRO A 295 11.61 11.12 6.75
C PRO A 295 12.52 12.03 7.58
N ALA A 296 13.45 12.75 6.94
CA ALA A 296 14.48 13.53 7.63
C ALA A 296 13.92 14.63 8.54
N ASN A 297 12.73 15.16 8.21
CA ASN A 297 12.00 16.17 8.97
C ASN A 297 11.06 15.60 10.06
N SER A 298 10.92 14.27 10.18
CA SER A 298 10.25 13.66 11.33
C SER A 298 11.17 13.82 12.54
N GLY A 299 10.78 14.66 13.50
CA GLY A 299 11.58 15.11 14.64
C GLY A 299 12.05 14.02 15.63
N GLU A 300 12.00 12.74 15.25
CA GLU A 300 12.40 11.57 16.03
C GLU A 300 13.80 11.03 15.67
N ARG A 301 14.72 11.85 15.18
CA ARG A 301 16.16 11.58 15.35
C ARG A 301 16.62 11.81 16.80
N ARG A 302 15.84 11.37 17.80
CA ARG A 302 16.20 11.43 19.22
C ARG A 302 16.10 10.04 19.87
N VAL A 303 17.29 9.54 20.21
CA VAL A 303 17.58 8.51 21.22
C VAL A 303 17.40 7.04 20.79
N ARG A 304 18.42 6.46 20.15
CA ARG A 304 18.93 5.13 20.54
C ARG A 304 20.45 5.20 20.69
N GLY A 305 20.89 4.73 21.86
CA GLY A 305 22.13 5.13 22.52
C GLY A 305 23.41 4.59 21.94
N ARG A 306 24.46 5.37 22.16
CA ARG A 306 25.83 4.89 22.30
C ARG A 306 25.96 4.36 23.74
N PRO A 307 26.30 3.08 23.98
CA PRO A 307 26.66 2.65 25.32
C PRO A 307 28.00 3.29 25.68
N SER A 308 28.03 3.91 26.86
CA SER A 308 29.24 4.39 27.54
C SER A 308 30.08 3.23 28.04
#